data_AF-A0A1Q2GTM4-F1
#
_entry.id   AF-A0A1Q2GTM4-F1
#
_cell.length_a   1.000
_cell.length_b   1.000
_cell.length_c   1.000
_cell.angle_alpha   90.00
_cell.angle_beta   90.00
_cell.angle_gamma   90.00
#
_symmetry.space_group_name_H-M   'P 1'
#
loop_
_entity.id
_entity.type
_entity.pdbx_description
1 polymer ?
#
loop_
_entity_poly.entity_id
_entity_poly.type
_entity_poly.pdbx_seq_one_letter_code
_entity_poly.pdbx_strand_id
1 'polypeptide(L)'
;MKIILLAIASLTTSAYASDFPVDVFDASTQCTSRMTGTGERFVPPCQFSEVSLDSDQNTNYSNSSIVRSGLFKTVLDYSFTCESIRPLSVRYNLTAGVDASSSNRVSGSRSYENSNIELTHGFTNSILNFASLEGNTGFQAIKPGCKLTVQQLLTYPEPRYFNQLTTHLVSYNNQLKLLINIATPSSNHINLISTIDNTLSTLEFLQFDIEDEFLLDTVQVTIADLIESKSHLTNNCSAGSSSTLCSAEISNLRNFISNSLVFNEGRISQLYNFLNEQVSWLSGKPLGRDQFILSNGLNKLSSQL
;
A
#
# COMPACT_ATOMS: atom_id res chain seq x y z
N MET A 1 -2.58 0.62 58.31
CA MET A 1 -3.18 0.07 57.07
C MET A 1 -2.18 0.25 55.94
N LYS A 2 -1.58 -0.84 55.43
CA LYS A 2 -0.75 -0.82 54.21
C LYS A 2 -1.58 -1.43 53.09
N ILE A 3 -1.98 -0.60 52.13
CA ILE A 3 -2.65 -1.04 50.91
C ILE A 3 -1.56 -1.60 49.99
N ILE A 4 -1.62 -2.90 49.72
CA ILE A 4 -0.78 -3.54 48.70
C ILE A 4 -1.49 -3.32 47.37
N LEU A 5 -0.97 -2.41 46.55
CA LEU A 5 -1.31 -2.35 45.12
C LEU A 5 -0.62 -3.54 44.45
N LEU A 6 -1.40 -4.55 44.07
CA LEU A 6 -0.97 -5.52 43.05
C LEU A 6 -1.20 -4.89 41.67
N ALA A 7 -0.12 -4.48 41.02
CA ALA A 7 -0.11 -4.23 39.59
C ALA A 7 -0.18 -5.59 38.87
N ILE A 8 -1.32 -5.89 38.27
CA ILE A 8 -1.46 -7.01 37.34
C ILE A 8 -0.77 -6.57 36.04
N ALA A 9 0.47 -7.02 35.84
CA ALA A 9 1.13 -6.92 34.56
C ALA A 9 0.46 -7.92 33.61
N SER A 10 -0.43 -7.45 32.76
CA SER A 10 -0.92 -8.18 31.59
C SER A 10 0.26 -8.41 30.65
N LEU A 11 0.80 -9.63 30.65
CA LEU A 11 1.76 -10.10 29.65
C LEU A 11 1.00 -10.25 28.33
N THR A 12 1.06 -9.25 27.47
CA THR A 12 0.66 -9.39 26.07
C THR A 12 1.71 -10.25 25.38
N THR A 13 1.30 -11.38 24.81
CA THR A 13 2.17 -12.20 23.96
C THR A 13 2.17 -11.57 22.57
N SER A 14 3.29 -10.95 22.18
CA SER A 14 3.56 -10.50 20.82
C SER A 14 4.31 -11.58 20.06
N ALA A 15 3.80 -12.01 18.91
CA ALA A 15 4.54 -12.89 17.99
C ALA A 15 5.10 -12.05 16.83
N TYR A 16 6.35 -12.32 16.45
CA TYR A 16 7.02 -11.63 15.35
C TYR A 16 6.66 -12.28 14.00
N ALA A 17 6.82 -11.49 12.93
CA ALA A 17 6.54 -11.84 11.54
C ALA A 17 7.11 -13.19 11.03
N SER A 18 8.14 -13.75 11.66
CA SER A 18 8.77 -15.02 11.23
C SER A 18 8.18 -16.28 11.86
N ASP A 19 7.24 -16.16 12.80
CA ASP A 19 6.78 -17.27 13.64
C ASP A 19 5.42 -17.86 13.21
N PHE A 20 5.00 -17.62 11.96
CA PHE A 20 3.78 -18.23 11.44
C PHE A 20 3.96 -19.73 11.13
N PRO A 21 2.95 -20.59 11.38
CA PRO A 21 1.61 -20.26 11.86
C PRO A 21 1.52 -20.00 13.37
N VAL A 22 0.62 -19.11 13.78
CA VAL A 22 0.39 -18.73 15.20
C VAL A 22 -1.00 -19.16 15.66
N ASP A 23 -1.07 -19.90 16.76
CA ASP A 23 -2.32 -20.29 17.39
C ASP A 23 -2.85 -19.16 18.28
N VAL A 24 -3.95 -18.54 17.87
CA VAL A 24 -4.59 -17.43 18.59
C VAL A 24 -5.59 -17.96 19.62
N PHE A 25 -6.32 -19.03 19.27
CA PHE A 25 -7.24 -19.69 20.17
C PHE A 25 -7.22 -21.20 19.96
N ASP A 26 -7.18 -21.97 21.05
CA ASP A 26 -7.34 -23.42 21.02
C ASP A 26 -8.17 -23.85 22.23
N ALA A 27 -9.38 -24.37 21.97
CA ALA A 27 -10.29 -24.79 23.02
C ALA A 27 -9.71 -25.88 23.92
N SER A 28 -8.80 -26.72 23.40
CA SER A 28 -8.20 -27.83 24.15
C SER A 28 -7.24 -27.38 25.24
N THR A 29 -6.62 -26.22 25.06
CA THR A 29 -5.65 -25.66 26.02
C THR A 29 -6.25 -24.53 26.84
N GLN A 30 -7.20 -23.78 26.27
CA GLN A 30 -7.75 -22.58 26.89
C GLN A 30 -9.12 -22.79 27.55
N CYS A 31 -9.85 -23.87 27.28
CA CYS A 31 -11.16 -24.12 27.89
C CYS A 31 -11.14 -25.33 28.84
N THR A 32 -12.17 -25.45 29.68
CA THR A 32 -12.33 -26.65 30.53
C THR A 32 -12.94 -27.79 29.72
N SER A 33 -12.30 -28.96 29.74
CA SER A 33 -12.86 -30.19 29.16
C SER A 33 -13.90 -30.84 30.08
N ARG A 34 -14.97 -31.39 29.50
CA ARG A 34 -15.98 -32.22 30.16
C ARG A 34 -16.38 -33.39 29.28
N MET A 35 -16.50 -34.58 29.88
CA MET A 35 -17.05 -35.75 29.20
C MET A 35 -18.58 -35.68 29.17
N THR A 36 -19.18 -35.87 28.00
CA THR A 36 -20.63 -35.94 27.82
C THR A 36 -21.04 -37.29 27.23
N GLY A 37 -22.34 -37.59 27.21
CA GLY A 37 -22.85 -38.79 26.52
C GLY A 37 -22.57 -38.83 25.02
N THR A 38 -22.12 -37.71 24.42
CA THR A 38 -21.74 -37.60 23.00
C THR A 38 -20.23 -37.41 22.78
N GLY A 39 -19.43 -37.68 23.81
CA GLY A 39 -17.97 -37.52 23.81
C GLY A 39 -17.49 -36.26 24.54
N GLU A 40 -16.20 -35.99 24.42
CA GLU A 40 -15.55 -34.82 25.02
C GLU A 40 -16.10 -33.50 24.43
N ARG A 41 -16.30 -32.52 25.31
CA ARG A 41 -16.69 -31.16 24.96
C ARG A 41 -15.91 -30.17 25.81
N PHE A 42 -15.58 -29.04 25.20
CA PHE A 42 -15.00 -27.89 25.89
C PHE A 42 -16.10 -26.91 26.28
N VAL A 43 -16.05 -26.38 27.49
CA VAL A 43 -17.06 -25.46 28.01
C VAL A 43 -16.43 -24.16 28.49
N PRO A 44 -17.08 -23.00 28.25
CA PRO A 44 -16.65 -21.74 28.83
C PRO A 44 -16.74 -21.70 30.38
N PRO A 45 -16.06 -20.73 31.03
CA PRO A 45 -15.20 -19.71 30.44
C PRO A 45 -13.86 -20.29 29.96
N CYS A 46 -13.45 -19.89 28.76
CA CYS A 46 -12.12 -20.14 28.22
C CYS A 46 -11.19 -18.99 28.63
N GLN A 47 -9.95 -19.32 29.00
CA GLN A 47 -8.87 -18.39 29.30
C GLN A 47 -8.29 -17.82 27.99
N PHE A 48 -9.03 -16.89 27.38
CA PHE A 48 -8.56 -16.15 26.22
C PHE A 48 -7.78 -14.92 26.67
N SER A 49 -6.51 -14.83 26.25
CA SER A 49 -5.69 -13.64 26.37
C SER A 49 -5.60 -12.93 25.03
N GLU A 50 -5.46 -11.61 25.09
CA GLU A 50 -5.20 -10.79 23.91
C GLU A 50 -3.90 -11.21 23.22
N VAL A 51 -3.95 -11.34 21.89
CA VAL A 51 -2.80 -11.73 21.05
C VAL A 51 -2.57 -10.66 20.01
N SER A 52 -1.38 -10.08 20.00
CA SER A 52 -0.95 -9.11 19.00
C SER A 52 0.09 -9.72 18.08
N LEU A 53 -0.08 -9.52 16.77
CA LEU A 53 0.76 -10.05 15.71
C LEU A 53 1.25 -8.89 14.86
N ASP A 54 2.57 -8.79 14.68
CA ASP A 54 3.17 -7.85 13.75
C ASP A 54 3.13 -8.41 12.32
N SER A 55 2.84 -7.58 11.33
CA SER A 55 2.89 -8.01 9.94
C SER A 55 4.31 -8.24 9.46
N ASP A 56 4.49 -9.27 8.61
CA ASP A 56 5.71 -9.43 7.84
C ASP A 56 5.76 -8.35 6.75
N GLN A 57 6.89 -7.67 6.66
CA GLN A 57 7.08 -6.50 5.81
C GLN A 57 8.54 -6.32 5.41
N ASN A 58 8.75 -5.78 4.21
CA ASN A 58 10.05 -5.29 3.78
C ASN A 58 10.02 -3.76 3.74
N THR A 59 10.85 -3.11 4.56
CA THR A 59 10.93 -1.66 4.65
C THR A 59 12.08 -1.06 3.85
N ASN A 60 12.80 -1.86 3.06
CA ASN A 60 13.86 -1.34 2.19
C ASN A 60 13.30 -0.31 1.20
N TYR A 61 13.98 0.84 1.10
CA TYR A 61 13.64 1.98 0.23
C TYR A 61 12.25 2.62 0.48
N SER A 62 11.55 2.29 1.58
CA SER A 62 10.23 2.84 1.88
C SER A 62 10.26 4.32 2.31
N ASN A 63 11.41 4.84 2.71
CA ASN A 63 11.59 6.20 3.19
C ASN A 63 11.62 7.28 2.08
N SER A 64 11.63 6.88 0.80
CA SER A 64 11.60 7.84 -0.31
C SER A 64 10.26 8.59 -0.32
N SER A 65 10.26 9.88 -0.69
CA SER A 65 9.03 10.68 -0.60
C SER A 65 7.92 10.18 -1.52
N ILE A 66 8.26 9.53 -2.63
CA ILE A 66 7.32 8.93 -3.60
C ILE A 66 6.68 7.63 -3.08
N VAL A 67 7.27 7.00 -2.04
CA VAL A 67 6.76 5.77 -1.42
C VAL A 67 6.08 6.06 -0.09
N ARG A 68 6.56 7.07 0.65
CA ARG A 68 6.03 7.43 1.97
C ARG A 68 4.57 7.91 1.93
N SER A 69 4.13 8.51 0.82
CA SER A 69 2.73 8.86 0.58
C SER A 69 1.89 7.71 0.03
N GLY A 70 2.51 6.55 -0.20
CA GLY A 70 1.90 5.43 -0.90
C GLY A 70 0.87 4.65 -0.09
N LEU A 71 0.01 3.93 -0.81
CA LEU A 71 -0.92 2.97 -0.24
C LEU A 71 -0.29 1.58 -0.14
N PHE A 72 -0.55 0.92 0.97
CA PHE A 72 -0.11 -0.43 1.31
C PHE A 72 -1.32 -1.31 1.53
N LYS A 73 -1.14 -2.61 1.31
CA LYS A 73 -2.13 -3.64 1.54
C LYS A 73 -1.60 -4.59 2.60
N THR A 74 -2.40 -4.82 3.64
CA THR A 74 -2.18 -5.89 4.60
C THR A 74 -3.13 -7.05 4.29
N VAL A 75 -2.58 -8.27 4.21
CA VAL A 75 -3.34 -9.51 4.05
C VAL A 75 -3.14 -10.38 5.29
N LEU A 76 -4.26 -10.84 5.85
CA LEU A 76 -4.33 -11.81 6.93
C LEU A 76 -4.92 -13.11 6.38
N ASP A 77 -4.14 -14.18 6.41
CA ASP A 77 -4.61 -15.53 6.14
C ASP A 77 -4.77 -16.29 7.45
N TYR A 78 -5.95 -16.86 7.67
CA TYR A 78 -6.28 -17.57 8.90
C TYR A 78 -7.20 -18.76 8.66
N SER A 79 -7.25 -19.66 9.62
CA SER A 79 -8.21 -20.76 9.68
C SER A 79 -8.88 -20.75 11.05
N PHE A 80 -10.22 -20.66 11.08
CA PHE A 80 -10.99 -20.79 12.31
C PHE A 80 -11.98 -21.94 12.22
N THR A 81 -11.53 -23.14 12.57
CA THR A 81 -12.43 -24.30 12.68
C THR A 81 -13.03 -24.31 14.07
N CYS A 82 -14.35 -24.26 14.19
CA CYS A 82 -15.03 -24.43 15.47
C CYS A 82 -16.48 -24.88 15.28
N GLU A 83 -16.82 -26.05 15.81
CA GLU A 83 -18.20 -26.46 15.96
C GLU A 83 -18.64 -26.28 17.41
N SER A 84 -19.69 -25.49 17.61
CA SER A 84 -20.24 -25.22 18.94
C SER A 84 -21.74 -24.93 18.88
N ILE A 85 -22.42 -25.04 20.03
CA ILE A 85 -23.88 -24.86 20.12
C ILE A 85 -24.29 -23.43 19.75
N ARG A 86 -23.53 -22.44 20.20
CA ARG A 86 -23.67 -21.03 19.85
C ARG A 86 -22.45 -20.57 19.05
N PRO A 87 -22.59 -19.70 18.05
CA PRO A 87 -21.45 -19.20 17.29
C PRO A 87 -20.36 -18.63 18.20
N LEU A 88 -19.12 -19.07 17.97
CA LEU A 88 -17.93 -18.54 18.61
C LEU A 88 -17.21 -17.64 17.61
N SER A 89 -16.85 -16.43 18.03
CA SER A 89 -16.13 -15.49 17.18
C SER A 89 -15.06 -14.74 17.96
N VAL A 90 -13.97 -14.38 17.31
CA VAL A 90 -12.90 -13.56 17.91
C VAL A 90 -12.95 -12.18 17.27
N ARG A 91 -13.02 -11.15 18.11
CA ARG A 91 -12.91 -9.76 17.65
C ARG A 91 -11.44 -9.43 17.42
N TYR A 92 -11.15 -8.82 16.28
CA TYR A 92 -9.82 -8.32 15.97
C TYR A 92 -9.87 -6.84 15.59
N ASN A 93 -8.76 -6.16 15.87
CA ASN A 93 -8.46 -4.81 15.43
C ASN A 93 -7.16 -4.85 14.64
N LEU A 94 -7.20 -4.46 13.37
CA LEU A 94 -6.02 -4.22 12.56
C LEU A 94 -5.71 -2.73 12.63
N THR A 95 -4.54 -2.37 13.13
CA THR A 95 -4.06 -0.98 13.21
C THR A 95 -2.88 -0.78 12.28
N ALA A 96 -2.80 0.38 11.66
CA ALA A 96 -1.68 0.80 10.85
C ALA A 96 -1.42 2.29 11.12
N GLY A 97 -0.22 2.63 11.59
CA GLY A 97 0.09 4.00 12.02
C GLY A 97 -0.81 4.50 13.17
N VAL A 98 -1.00 5.82 13.24
CA VAL A 98 -1.69 6.48 14.36
C VAL A 98 -3.22 6.48 14.19
N ASP A 99 -3.71 6.51 12.95
CA ASP A 99 -5.12 6.82 12.66
C ASP A 99 -5.85 5.76 11.81
N ALA A 100 -5.15 4.81 11.17
CA ALA A 100 -5.81 3.78 10.39
C ALA A 100 -6.09 2.56 11.27
N SER A 101 -7.38 2.28 11.51
CA SER A 101 -7.79 1.07 12.20
C SER A 101 -9.04 0.46 11.56
N SER A 102 -9.09 -0.86 11.52
CA SER A 102 -10.26 -1.63 11.12
C SER A 102 -10.56 -2.66 12.20
N SER A 103 -11.80 -2.70 12.67
CA SER A 103 -12.25 -3.66 13.68
C SER A 103 -13.30 -4.56 13.06
N ASN A 104 -13.14 -5.87 13.21
CA ASN A 104 -14.17 -6.82 12.80
C ASN A 104 -14.10 -8.09 13.67
N ARG A 105 -14.82 -9.13 13.27
CA ARG A 105 -14.81 -10.44 13.94
C ARG A 105 -14.56 -11.55 12.94
N VAL A 106 -13.81 -12.56 13.37
CA VAL A 106 -13.69 -13.85 12.67
C VAL A 106 -14.57 -14.87 13.37
N SER A 107 -15.41 -15.57 12.62
CA SER A 107 -16.32 -16.58 13.15
C SER A 107 -15.81 -17.98 12.83
N GLY A 108 -16.04 -18.92 13.74
CA GLY A 108 -15.69 -20.32 13.51
C GLY A 108 -16.57 -20.98 12.46
N SER A 109 -15.95 -21.73 11.54
CA SER A 109 -16.60 -22.61 10.57
C SER A 109 -16.58 -24.07 11.05
N ARG A 110 -17.52 -24.91 10.56
CA ARG A 110 -17.56 -26.33 10.93
C ARG A 110 -16.42 -27.14 10.32
N SER A 111 -15.93 -26.71 9.17
CA SER A 111 -14.85 -27.30 8.37
C SER A 111 -13.60 -26.44 8.43
N TYR A 112 -12.44 -27.07 8.24
CA TYR A 112 -11.21 -26.34 7.99
C TYR A 112 -11.31 -25.61 6.66
N GLU A 113 -11.23 -24.29 6.71
CA GLU A 113 -11.25 -23.40 5.56
C GLU A 113 -10.24 -22.28 5.81
N ASN A 114 -9.31 -22.09 4.87
CA ASN A 114 -8.45 -20.92 4.86
C ASN A 114 -9.29 -19.73 4.39
N SER A 115 -9.37 -18.71 5.23
CA SER A 115 -10.04 -17.45 4.95
C SER A 115 -8.99 -16.34 4.89
N ASN A 116 -9.26 -15.33 4.05
CA ASN A 116 -8.39 -14.16 3.92
C ASN A 116 -9.15 -12.88 4.28
N ILE A 117 -8.44 -11.93 4.87
CA ILE A 117 -8.91 -10.57 5.09
C ILE A 117 -7.86 -9.63 4.50
N GLU A 118 -8.32 -8.62 3.77
CA GLU A 118 -7.45 -7.63 3.15
C GLU A 118 -7.83 -6.23 3.64
N LEU A 119 -6.82 -5.39 3.90
CA LEU A 119 -6.99 -3.99 4.26
C LEU A 119 -5.99 -3.11 3.50
N THR A 120 -6.49 -2.05 2.88
CA THR A 120 -5.65 -0.99 2.29
C THR A 120 -5.49 0.16 3.28
N HIS A 121 -4.26 0.68 3.44
CA HIS A 121 -3.91 1.77 4.36
C HIS A 121 -2.66 2.53 3.91
N GLY A 122 -2.40 3.72 4.46
CA GLY A 122 -1.27 4.59 4.06
C GLY A 122 0.03 4.38 4.85
N PHE A 123 0.29 3.18 5.38
CA PHE A 123 1.45 2.93 6.25
C PHE A 123 2.16 1.64 5.89
N THR A 124 3.49 1.58 6.05
CA THR A 124 4.25 0.35 5.78
C THR A 124 4.01 -0.72 6.83
N ASN A 125 3.76 -0.31 8.08
CA ASN A 125 3.64 -1.21 9.22
C ASN A 125 2.17 -1.39 9.60
N SER A 126 1.79 -2.62 9.96
CA SER A 126 0.50 -2.90 10.58
C SER A 126 0.62 -3.93 11.70
N ILE A 127 -0.31 -3.85 12.65
CA ILE A 127 -0.39 -4.73 13.81
C ILE A 127 -1.81 -5.26 13.88
N LEU A 128 -1.95 -6.58 13.93
CA LEU A 128 -3.23 -7.24 14.14
C LEU A 128 -3.37 -7.66 15.59
N ASN A 129 -4.44 -7.21 16.23
CA ASN A 129 -4.72 -7.52 17.62
C ASN A 129 -6.03 -8.28 17.78
N PHE A 130 -5.99 -9.49 18.30
CA PHE A 130 -7.16 -10.28 18.68
C PHE A 130 -7.55 -9.97 20.12
N ALA A 131 -8.56 -9.11 20.28
CA ALA A 131 -8.87 -8.48 21.56
C ALA A 131 -9.77 -9.33 22.47
N SER A 132 -10.74 -10.06 21.91
CA SER A 132 -11.72 -10.76 22.74
C SER A 132 -12.42 -11.93 22.05
N LEU A 133 -12.72 -12.97 22.82
CA LEU A 133 -13.56 -14.09 22.42
C LEU A 133 -15.05 -13.83 22.74
N GLU A 134 -15.86 -13.65 21.71
CA GLU A 134 -17.32 -13.56 21.79
C GLU A 134 -17.94 -14.96 21.78
N GLY A 135 -19.00 -15.17 22.58
CA GLY A 135 -19.61 -16.50 22.78
C GLY A 135 -18.96 -17.32 23.91
N ASN A 136 -18.04 -16.71 24.67
CA ASN A 136 -17.32 -17.31 25.80
C ASN A 136 -18.11 -17.36 27.12
N THR A 137 -19.44 -17.32 27.09
CA THR A 137 -20.28 -17.29 28.30
C THR A 137 -21.61 -18.01 28.10
N GLY A 138 -22.19 -18.50 29.20
CA GLY A 138 -23.50 -19.15 29.22
C GLY A 138 -23.45 -20.65 28.85
N PHE A 139 -24.62 -21.23 28.55
CA PHE A 139 -24.71 -22.63 28.13
C PHE A 139 -24.12 -22.81 26.73
N GLN A 140 -22.90 -23.31 26.70
CA GLN A 140 -22.11 -23.53 25.49
C GLN A 140 -21.35 -24.84 25.61
N ALA A 141 -21.31 -25.59 24.52
CA ALA A 141 -20.47 -26.77 24.36
C ALA A 141 -19.77 -26.69 23.02
N ILE A 142 -18.45 -26.83 23.06
CA ILE A 142 -17.54 -26.71 21.93
C ILE A 142 -16.99 -28.11 21.64
N LYS A 143 -16.99 -28.54 20.38
CA LYS A 143 -16.41 -29.82 19.99
C LYS A 143 -14.87 -29.77 19.97
N PRO A 144 -14.19 -30.92 20.13
CA PRO A 144 -12.75 -31.01 19.90
C PRO A 144 -12.35 -30.51 18.51
N GLY A 145 -11.16 -29.90 18.44
CA GLY A 145 -10.66 -29.28 17.22
C GLY A 145 -11.10 -27.83 16.99
N CYS A 146 -11.78 -27.19 17.96
CA CYS A 146 -12.09 -25.77 17.87
C CYS A 146 -10.84 -24.91 18.06
N LYS A 147 -10.33 -24.33 16.98
CA LYS A 147 -9.03 -23.67 16.91
C LYS A 147 -9.00 -22.53 15.88
N LEU A 148 -8.44 -21.39 16.26
CA LEU A 148 -8.10 -20.26 15.39
C LEU A 148 -6.58 -20.18 15.25
N THR A 149 -6.11 -20.29 14.03
CA THR A 149 -4.69 -20.18 13.67
C THR A 149 -4.52 -19.13 12.59
N VAL A 150 -3.58 -18.21 12.78
CA VAL A 150 -3.12 -17.30 11.74
C VAL A 150 -2.00 -17.98 10.97
N GLN A 151 -2.21 -18.14 9.66
CA GLN A 151 -1.25 -18.77 8.75
C GLN A 151 -0.25 -17.75 8.21
N GLN A 152 -0.68 -16.49 8.03
CA GLN A 152 0.17 -15.42 7.54
C GLN A 152 -0.44 -14.05 7.89
N LEU A 153 0.42 -13.07 8.17
CA LEU A 153 0.08 -11.65 8.16
C LEU A 153 1.17 -10.90 7.39
N LEU A 154 0.81 -10.25 6.29
CA LEU A 154 1.77 -9.64 5.36
C LEU A 154 1.35 -8.23 4.99
N THR A 155 2.26 -7.25 5.06
CA THR A 155 2.05 -5.90 4.54
C THR A 155 2.98 -5.62 3.37
N TYR A 156 2.43 -5.15 2.25
CA TYR A 156 3.16 -4.92 1.02
C TYR A 156 2.55 -3.76 0.21
N PRO A 157 3.25 -3.25 -0.83
CA PRO A 157 2.76 -2.12 -1.63
C PRO A 157 1.40 -2.45 -2.27
N GLU A 158 0.41 -1.55 -2.19
CA GLU A 158 -0.89 -1.78 -2.84
C GLU A 158 -0.69 -1.85 -4.37
N PRO A 159 -1.01 -2.99 -5.00
CA PRO A 159 -0.57 -3.23 -6.38
C PRO A 159 -1.15 -2.26 -7.40
N ARG A 160 -2.43 -1.88 -7.26
CA ARG A 160 -3.11 -1.01 -8.24
C ARG A 160 -2.59 0.40 -8.15
N TYR A 161 -2.51 0.95 -6.94
CA TYR A 161 -1.96 2.26 -6.64
C TYR A 161 -0.54 2.39 -7.20
N PHE A 162 0.36 1.46 -6.86
CA PHE A 162 1.74 1.56 -7.34
C PHE A 162 1.86 1.33 -8.86
N ASN A 163 1.05 0.46 -9.45
CA ASN A 163 1.02 0.30 -10.91
C ASN A 163 0.44 1.53 -11.64
N GLN A 164 -0.55 2.23 -11.07
CA GLN A 164 -1.02 3.51 -11.60
C GLN A 164 0.06 4.59 -11.46
N LEU A 165 0.68 4.71 -10.28
CA LEU A 165 1.78 5.63 -10.04
C LEU A 165 2.93 5.44 -11.05
N THR A 166 3.35 4.19 -11.31
CA THR A 166 4.36 3.90 -12.34
C THR A 166 3.91 4.36 -13.73
N THR A 167 2.63 4.16 -14.08
CA THR A 167 2.07 4.55 -15.38
C THR A 167 2.07 6.07 -15.53
N HIS A 168 1.69 6.80 -14.49
CA HIS A 168 1.65 8.25 -14.50
C HIS A 168 3.05 8.86 -14.57
N LEU A 169 4.01 8.35 -13.78
CA LEU A 169 5.41 8.80 -13.84
C LEU A 169 6.03 8.60 -15.22
N VAL A 170 5.81 7.43 -15.83
CA VAL A 170 6.30 7.11 -17.18
C VAL A 170 5.63 7.97 -18.24
N SER A 171 4.30 8.17 -18.17
CA SER A 171 3.55 9.02 -19.10
C SER A 171 4.04 10.47 -19.02
N TYR A 172 4.13 11.01 -17.82
CA TYR A 172 4.68 12.33 -17.55
C TYR A 172 6.10 12.48 -18.12
N ASN A 173 6.98 11.50 -17.87
CA ASN A 173 8.34 11.52 -18.43
C ASN A 173 8.36 11.54 -19.96
N ASN A 174 7.52 10.71 -20.59
CA ASN A 174 7.43 10.62 -22.05
C ASN A 174 6.95 11.94 -22.67
N GLN A 175 6.02 12.65 -22.02
CA GLN A 175 5.58 13.97 -22.48
C GLN A 175 6.71 15.00 -22.42
N LEU A 176 7.49 15.02 -21.34
CA LEU A 176 8.66 15.89 -21.23
C LEU A 176 9.75 15.53 -22.25
N LYS A 177 10.00 14.23 -22.49
CA LYS A 177 10.91 13.74 -23.55
C LYS A 177 10.45 14.16 -24.94
N LEU A 178 9.14 14.19 -25.21
CA LEU A 178 8.61 14.68 -26.47
C LEU A 178 8.90 16.18 -26.63
N LEU A 179 8.61 16.99 -25.60
CA LEU A 179 8.84 18.43 -25.63
C LEU A 179 10.32 18.78 -25.79
N ILE A 180 11.23 18.13 -25.06
CA ILE A 180 12.66 18.43 -25.16
C ILE A 180 13.23 18.09 -26.54
N ASN A 181 12.71 17.06 -27.20
CA ASN A 181 13.13 16.68 -28.56
C ASN A 181 12.68 17.71 -29.60
N ILE A 182 11.56 18.40 -29.37
CA ILE A 182 11.01 19.41 -30.28
C ILE A 182 11.50 20.81 -29.93
N ALA A 183 11.86 21.09 -28.68
CA ALA A 183 12.45 22.36 -28.22
C ALA A 183 13.93 22.47 -28.63
N THR A 184 14.17 22.60 -29.94
CA THR A 184 15.49 22.93 -30.51
C THR A 184 15.49 24.37 -31.05
N PRO A 185 16.60 25.11 -30.98
CA PRO A 185 16.66 26.49 -31.48
C PRO A 185 16.30 26.65 -32.97
N SER A 186 16.45 25.57 -33.75
CA SER A 186 16.06 25.50 -35.16
C SER A 186 14.59 25.16 -35.42
N SER A 187 13.83 24.82 -34.38
CA SER A 187 12.44 24.39 -34.52
C SER A 187 11.53 25.54 -34.94
N ASN A 188 10.57 25.25 -35.81
CA ASN A 188 9.48 26.17 -36.08
C ASN A 188 8.67 26.39 -34.79
N HIS A 189 8.67 27.62 -34.27
CA HIS A 189 8.00 27.98 -33.02
C HIS A 189 6.48 27.66 -33.04
N ILE A 190 5.83 27.69 -34.21
CA ILE A 190 4.40 27.32 -34.34
C ILE A 190 4.21 25.83 -34.00
N ASN A 191 5.09 24.96 -34.51
CA ASN A 191 5.05 23.53 -34.21
C ASN A 191 5.36 23.27 -32.74
N LEU A 192 6.31 24.02 -32.16
CA LEU A 192 6.64 23.93 -30.74
C LEU A 192 5.44 24.32 -29.86
N ILE A 193 4.76 25.44 -30.17
CA ILE A 193 3.54 25.86 -29.46
C ILE A 193 2.45 24.80 -29.54
N SER A 194 2.19 24.25 -30.74
CA SER A 194 1.20 23.17 -30.90
C SER A 194 1.57 21.91 -30.10
N THR A 195 2.86 21.61 -29.97
CA THR A 195 3.33 20.49 -29.16
C THR A 195 3.11 20.76 -27.68
N ILE A 196 3.39 21.98 -27.21
CA ILE A 196 3.11 22.39 -25.83
C ILE A 196 1.61 22.25 -25.53
N ASP A 197 0.73 22.65 -26.46
CA ASP A 197 -0.72 22.48 -26.31
C ASP A 197 -1.14 21.01 -26.15
N ASN A 198 -0.62 20.13 -26.99
CA ASN A 198 -0.90 18.70 -26.88
C ASN A 198 -0.39 18.10 -25.56
N THR A 199 0.79 18.52 -25.11
CA THR A 199 1.34 18.09 -23.82
C THR A 199 0.51 18.62 -22.66
N LEU A 200 0.13 19.90 -22.67
CA LEU A 200 -0.75 20.50 -21.66
C LEU A 200 -2.06 19.72 -21.55
N SER A 201 -2.75 19.47 -22.67
CA SER A 201 -3.99 18.68 -22.65
C SER A 201 -3.79 17.26 -22.10
N THR A 202 -2.64 16.64 -22.37
CA THR A 202 -2.33 15.30 -21.84
C THR A 202 -2.06 15.32 -20.33
N LEU A 203 -1.32 16.31 -19.84
CA LEU A 203 -1.02 16.47 -18.42
C LEU A 203 -2.27 16.88 -17.62
N GLU A 204 -3.11 17.74 -18.19
CA GLU A 204 -4.42 18.10 -17.64
C GLU A 204 -5.35 16.90 -17.57
N PHE A 205 -5.30 15.98 -18.53
CA PHE A 205 -6.06 14.72 -18.43
C PHE A 205 -5.47 13.82 -17.32
N LEU A 206 -4.14 13.67 -17.29
CA LEU A 206 -3.44 12.85 -16.31
C LEU A 206 -3.75 13.25 -14.87
N GLN A 207 -3.91 14.55 -14.59
CA GLN A 207 -4.17 15.06 -13.24
C GLN A 207 -5.49 14.52 -12.64
N PHE A 208 -6.48 14.16 -13.47
CA PHE A 208 -7.76 13.63 -12.99
C PHE A 208 -7.65 12.17 -12.51
N ASP A 209 -6.63 11.45 -12.97
CA ASP A 209 -6.41 10.04 -12.65
C ASP A 209 -5.36 9.86 -11.53
N ILE A 210 -4.61 10.90 -11.15
CA ILE A 210 -3.58 10.83 -10.10
C ILE A 210 -4.21 10.88 -8.70
N GLU A 211 -4.11 9.77 -7.97
CA GLU A 211 -4.47 9.70 -6.55
C GLU A 211 -3.34 10.13 -5.60
N ASP A 212 -2.09 10.11 -6.07
CA ASP A 212 -0.92 10.53 -5.27
C ASP A 212 -0.81 12.06 -5.24
N GLU A 213 -1.08 12.66 -4.08
CA GLU A 213 -1.08 14.12 -3.88
C GLU A 213 0.26 14.76 -4.26
N PHE A 214 1.38 14.06 -4.01
CA PHE A 214 2.71 14.57 -4.34
C PHE A 214 2.97 14.64 -5.85
N LEU A 215 2.63 13.59 -6.59
CA LEU A 215 2.71 13.59 -8.05
C LEU A 215 1.73 14.59 -8.65
N LEU A 216 0.53 14.74 -8.07
CA LEU A 216 -0.45 15.72 -8.51
C LEU A 216 0.10 17.14 -8.43
N ASP A 217 0.69 17.53 -7.29
CA ASP A 217 1.33 18.83 -7.10
C ASP A 217 2.46 19.06 -8.12
N THR A 218 3.30 18.04 -8.34
CA THR A 218 4.40 18.11 -9.33
C THR A 218 3.88 18.33 -10.75
N VAL A 219 2.80 17.65 -11.15
CA VAL A 219 2.18 17.80 -12.46
C VAL A 219 1.52 19.17 -12.60
N GLN A 220 0.83 19.67 -11.57
CA GLN A 220 0.19 20.99 -11.58
C GLN A 220 1.20 22.13 -11.71
N VAL A 221 2.31 22.07 -10.97
CA VAL A 221 3.41 23.04 -11.11
C VAL A 221 3.96 23.01 -12.55
N THR A 222 4.17 21.81 -13.11
CA THR A 222 4.66 21.68 -14.48
C THR A 222 3.69 22.26 -15.52
N ILE A 223 2.39 22.06 -15.33
CA ILE A 223 1.35 22.64 -16.19
C ILE A 223 1.43 24.18 -16.14
N ALA A 224 1.52 24.77 -14.95
CA ALA A 224 1.62 26.22 -14.79
C ALA A 224 2.86 26.80 -15.51
N ASP A 225 4.02 26.19 -15.30
CA ASP A 225 5.29 26.62 -15.92
C ASP A 225 5.27 26.46 -17.46
N LEU A 226 4.60 25.42 -17.98
CA LEU A 226 4.40 25.24 -19.43
C LEU A 226 3.46 26.29 -20.02
N ILE A 227 2.40 26.68 -19.31
CA ILE A 227 1.49 27.77 -19.73
C ILE A 227 2.26 29.10 -19.81
N GLU A 228 3.08 29.40 -18.79
CA GLU A 228 3.92 30.61 -18.78
C GLU A 228 4.94 30.57 -19.93
N SER A 229 5.65 29.45 -20.10
CA SER A 229 6.62 29.27 -21.18
C SER A 229 5.98 29.41 -22.58
N LYS A 230 4.76 28.88 -22.77
CA LYS A 230 3.99 29.05 -24.01
C LYS A 230 3.67 30.52 -24.28
N SER A 231 3.26 31.27 -23.25
CA SER A 231 2.97 32.69 -23.35
C SER A 231 4.21 33.48 -23.79
N HIS A 232 5.37 33.23 -23.16
CA HIS A 232 6.64 33.85 -23.54
C HIS A 232 7.04 33.53 -24.98
N LEU A 233 6.97 32.26 -25.39
CA LEU A 233 7.26 31.87 -26.78
C LEU A 233 6.33 32.56 -27.77
N THR A 234 5.04 32.64 -27.49
CA THR A 234 4.08 33.29 -28.38
C THR A 234 4.38 34.79 -28.55
N ASN A 235 4.72 35.47 -27.46
CA ASN A 235 4.98 36.91 -27.45
C ASN A 235 6.35 37.27 -28.04
N ASN A 236 7.37 36.42 -27.86
CA ASN A 236 8.76 36.73 -28.20
C ASN A 236 9.29 36.00 -29.44
N CYS A 237 8.50 35.11 -30.06
CA CYS A 237 8.82 34.44 -31.34
C CYS A 237 7.91 34.86 -32.50
N SER A 238 6.92 35.72 -32.27
CA SER A 238 5.97 36.15 -33.31
C SER A 238 6.59 37.15 -34.31
N ALA A 239 5.87 37.41 -35.41
CA ALA A 239 6.35 38.25 -36.51
C ALA A 239 6.81 39.63 -36.02
N GLY A 240 8.08 39.98 -36.32
CA GLY A 240 8.72 41.21 -35.84
C GLY A 240 9.69 41.02 -34.67
N SER A 241 9.73 39.83 -34.06
CA SER A 241 10.68 39.50 -32.99
C SER A 241 12.08 39.21 -33.52
N SER A 242 13.11 39.50 -32.72
CA SER A 242 14.48 39.13 -33.08
C SER A 242 14.70 37.62 -32.94
N SER A 243 15.45 37.02 -33.88
CA SER A 243 15.80 35.59 -33.84
C SER A 243 16.55 35.21 -32.56
N THR A 244 17.32 36.13 -31.98
CA THR A 244 18.04 35.98 -30.72
C THR A 244 17.09 35.86 -29.52
N LEU A 245 16.04 36.69 -29.46
CA LEU A 245 15.03 36.61 -28.39
C LEU A 245 14.27 35.29 -28.46
N CYS A 246 13.81 34.89 -29.64
CA CYS A 246 13.11 33.62 -29.80
C CYS A 246 14.00 32.41 -29.44
N SER A 247 15.28 32.44 -29.84
CA SER A 247 16.24 31.40 -29.47
C SER A 247 16.48 31.33 -27.96
N ALA A 248 16.49 32.48 -27.27
CA ALA A 248 16.61 32.54 -25.82
C ALA A 248 15.39 31.91 -25.13
N GLU A 249 14.17 32.19 -25.58
CA GLU A 249 12.97 31.58 -24.99
C GLU A 249 12.87 30.07 -25.22
N ILE A 250 13.26 29.60 -26.41
CA ILE A 250 13.36 28.16 -26.67
C ILE A 250 14.38 27.51 -25.72
N SER A 251 15.51 28.18 -25.47
CA SER A 251 16.51 27.71 -24.50
C SER A 251 15.97 27.70 -23.07
N ASN A 252 15.21 28.72 -22.66
CA ASN A 252 14.59 28.78 -21.33
C ASN A 252 13.62 27.63 -21.12
N LEU A 253 12.69 27.41 -22.07
CA LEU A 253 11.77 26.27 -22.06
C LEU A 253 12.54 24.94 -21.97
N ARG A 254 13.59 24.78 -22.78
CA ARG A 254 14.39 23.55 -22.78
C ARG A 254 15.07 23.29 -21.43
N ASN A 255 15.62 24.33 -20.80
CA ASN A 255 16.23 24.23 -19.48
C ASN A 255 15.20 23.83 -18.41
N PHE A 256 14.03 24.44 -18.43
CA PHE A 256 12.91 24.07 -17.55
C PHE A 256 12.53 22.59 -17.74
N ILE A 257 12.22 22.16 -18.96
CA ILE A 257 11.84 20.76 -19.24
C ILE A 257 12.94 19.79 -18.80
N SER A 258 14.21 20.13 -19.05
CA SER A 258 15.35 19.29 -18.66
C SER A 258 15.43 19.09 -17.15
N ASN A 259 15.21 20.16 -16.37
CA ASN A 259 15.20 20.09 -14.92
C ASN A 259 14.04 19.23 -14.41
N SER A 260 12.83 19.42 -14.94
CA SER A 260 11.66 18.62 -14.59
C SER A 260 11.83 17.14 -14.94
N LEU A 261 12.46 16.86 -16.08
CA LEU A 261 12.79 15.49 -16.52
C LEU A 261 13.77 14.82 -15.56
N VAL A 262 14.90 15.47 -15.24
CA VAL A 262 15.90 14.93 -14.30
C VAL A 262 15.27 14.67 -12.92
N PHE A 263 14.42 15.59 -12.45
CA PHE A 263 13.69 15.39 -11.20
C PHE A 263 12.78 14.15 -11.25
N ASN A 264 12.00 14.00 -12.32
CA ASN A 264 11.10 12.85 -12.50
C ASN A 264 11.86 11.53 -12.68
N GLU A 265 12.98 11.52 -13.40
CA GLU A 265 13.84 10.34 -13.57
C GLU A 265 14.46 9.89 -12.23
N GLY A 266 14.77 10.84 -11.35
CA GLY A 266 15.12 10.56 -9.96
C GLY A 266 14.01 9.84 -9.20
N ARG A 267 12.74 10.21 -9.43
CA ARG A 267 11.58 9.53 -8.83
C ARG A 267 11.34 8.14 -9.41
N ILE A 268 11.47 8.00 -10.73
CA ILE A 268 11.40 6.70 -11.40
C ILE A 268 12.46 5.76 -10.82
N SER A 269 13.69 6.24 -10.62
CA SER A 269 14.78 5.45 -10.02
C SER A 269 14.48 5.03 -8.58
N GLN A 270 13.97 5.96 -7.76
CA GLN A 270 13.57 5.67 -6.37
C GLN A 270 12.46 4.61 -6.30
N LEU A 271 11.42 4.77 -7.12
CA LEU A 271 10.30 3.83 -7.15
C LEU A 271 10.72 2.47 -7.75
N TYR A 272 11.61 2.46 -8.74
CA TYR A 272 12.17 1.23 -9.30
C TYR A 272 12.90 0.43 -8.23
N ASN A 273 13.81 1.07 -7.47
CA ASN A 273 14.55 0.40 -6.41
C ASN A 273 13.61 -0.19 -5.35
N PHE A 274 12.59 0.58 -4.94
CA PHE A 274 11.57 0.11 -4.02
C PHE A 274 10.82 -1.10 -4.58
N LEU A 275 10.18 -0.99 -5.76
CA LEU A 275 9.40 -2.09 -6.32
C LEU A 275 10.24 -3.32 -6.65
N ASN A 276 11.52 -3.15 -7.03
CA ASN A 276 12.43 -4.26 -7.29
C ASN A 276 12.68 -5.09 -6.02
N GLU A 277 12.99 -4.43 -4.90
CA GLU A 277 13.14 -5.11 -3.61
C GLU A 277 11.84 -5.76 -3.14
N GLN A 278 10.72 -5.08 -3.32
CA GLN A 278 9.41 -5.63 -2.92
C GLN A 278 9.06 -6.86 -3.74
N VAL A 279 9.14 -6.80 -5.07
CA VAL A 279 8.87 -7.95 -5.94
C VAL A 279 9.80 -9.13 -5.64
N SER A 280 11.08 -8.85 -5.33
CA SER A 280 12.04 -9.88 -4.93
C SER A 280 11.65 -10.54 -3.60
N TRP A 281 11.36 -9.75 -2.56
CA TRP A 281 10.97 -10.23 -1.23
C TRP A 281 9.62 -10.97 -1.24
N LEU A 282 8.68 -10.51 -2.07
CA LEU A 282 7.37 -11.13 -2.26
C LEU A 282 7.45 -12.44 -3.07
N SER A 283 8.60 -12.74 -3.70
CA SER A 283 8.82 -13.98 -4.44
C SER A 283 8.69 -15.19 -3.53
N GLY A 284 7.72 -16.06 -3.83
CA GLY A 284 7.42 -17.25 -3.04
C GLY A 284 6.33 -17.07 -1.98
N LYS A 285 5.75 -15.87 -1.84
CA LYS A 285 4.56 -15.64 -1.01
C LYS A 285 3.28 -15.84 -1.84
N PRO A 286 2.18 -16.36 -1.26
CA PRO A 286 0.95 -16.69 -2.00
C PRO A 286 0.09 -15.46 -2.31
N LEU A 287 0.60 -14.55 -3.14
CA LEU A 287 -0.03 -13.24 -3.41
C LEU A 287 -0.95 -13.22 -4.63
N GLY A 288 -1.02 -14.32 -5.37
CA GLY A 288 -1.84 -14.44 -6.57
C GLY A 288 -1.56 -13.34 -7.60
N ARG A 289 -2.58 -12.55 -7.95
CA ARG A 289 -2.50 -11.51 -8.99
C ARG A 289 -1.65 -10.30 -8.58
N ASP A 290 -1.46 -10.08 -7.28
CA ASP A 290 -0.87 -8.85 -6.76
C ASP A 290 0.62 -8.74 -7.12
N GLN A 291 1.35 -9.86 -7.02
CA GLN A 291 2.76 -9.93 -7.44
C GLN A 291 2.91 -9.63 -8.94
N PHE A 292 1.99 -10.12 -9.78
CA PHE A 292 2.01 -9.83 -11.22
C PHE A 292 1.79 -8.35 -11.52
N ILE A 293 0.85 -7.69 -10.82
CA ILE A 293 0.58 -6.26 -11.01
C ILE A 293 1.80 -5.41 -10.60
N LEU A 294 2.41 -5.72 -9.44
CA LEU A 294 3.64 -5.04 -8.99
C LEU A 294 4.79 -5.25 -9.97
N SER A 295 4.95 -6.47 -10.50
CA SER A 295 5.97 -6.79 -11.51
C SER A 295 5.76 -6.02 -12.82
N ASN A 296 4.50 -5.83 -13.25
CA ASN A 296 4.20 -4.99 -14.41
C ASN A 296 4.57 -3.53 -14.17
N GLY A 297 4.31 -2.99 -12.97
CA GLY A 297 4.76 -1.65 -12.58
C GLY A 297 6.29 -1.53 -12.66
N LEU A 298 7.01 -2.50 -12.11
CA LEU A 298 8.48 -2.57 -12.17
C LEU A 298 9.00 -2.57 -13.62
N ASN A 299 8.41 -3.38 -14.50
CA ASN A 299 8.80 -3.46 -15.92
C ASN A 299 8.55 -2.14 -16.68
N LYS A 300 7.52 -1.37 -16.31
CA LYS A 300 7.30 -0.03 -16.89
C LYS A 300 8.41 0.93 -16.51
N LEU A 301 8.82 0.92 -15.25
CA LEU A 301 9.90 1.77 -14.76
C LEU A 301 11.25 1.38 -15.37
N SER A 302 11.54 0.09 -15.53
CA SER A 302 12.79 -0.38 -16.15
C SER A 302 12.93 0.06 -17.61
N SER A 303 11.82 0.34 -18.31
CA SER A 303 11.88 0.87 -19.69
C SER A 303 12.36 2.33 -19.76
N GLN A 304 12.47 3.01 -18.62
CA GLN A 304 12.87 4.41 -18.52
C GLN A 304 14.30 4.62 -18.00
N LEU A 305 14.94 3.57 -17.48
CA LEU A 305 16.30 3.58 -16.90
C LEU A 305 17.28 2.90 -17.86
#